data_AF-A0A8T9AGT1-F1
#
_entry.id   AF-A0A8T9AGT1-F1
#
_cell.length_a   1.000
_cell.length_b   1.000
_cell.length_c   1.000
_cell.angle_alpha   90.00
_cell.angle_beta   90.00
_cell.angle_gamma   90.00
#
_symmetry.space_group_name_H-M   'P 1'
#
loop_
_entity.id
_entity.type
_entity.pdbx_description
1 polymer ?
#
loop_
_entity_poly.entity_id
_entity_poly.type
_entity_poly.pdbx_seq_one_letter_code
_entity_poly.pdbx_strand_id
1 'polypeptide(L)'
;MVKETLSYATMAALIYRSAKIEPQYMGKLTGKLVKLRNRGFQHGIFVDRTAGGYFSRTFENYLGCLDVDGKAISRNPVRLNEEGIEACKEVIQNAHKENPEETKKMLRFLGLEKEQICF
;
A
#
# COMPACT_ATOMS: atom_id res chain seq x y z
N MET A 1 0.14 6.86 19.70
CA MET A 1 0.89 5.60 19.47
C MET A 1 0.21 4.90 18.30
N VAL A 2 0.91 4.82 17.18
CA VAL A 2 0.35 5.03 15.83
C VAL A 2 -0.32 3.75 15.30
N LYS A 3 -1.66 3.73 15.23
CA LYS A 3 -2.46 2.72 14.53
C LYS A 3 -2.27 2.72 12.99
N GLU A 4 -1.39 3.58 12.47
CA GLU A 4 -1.18 3.82 11.04
C GLU A 4 -0.20 2.81 10.39
N THR A 5 0.54 2.00 11.16
CA THR A 5 1.54 1.07 10.61
C THR A 5 0.94 0.08 9.62
N LEU A 6 -0.22 -0.51 9.92
CA LEU A 6 -0.84 -1.48 9.00
C LEU A 6 -1.51 -0.82 7.79
N SER A 7 -2.01 0.42 7.93
CA SER A 7 -2.50 1.19 6.78
C SER A 7 -1.38 1.51 5.81
N TYR A 8 -0.25 2.03 6.30
CA TYR A 8 0.91 2.31 5.47
C TYR A 8 1.53 1.03 4.90
N ALA A 9 1.59 -0.06 5.67
CA ALA A 9 2.01 -1.36 5.13
C ALA A 9 1.08 -1.88 4.03
N THR A 10 -0.23 -1.62 4.12
CA THR A 10 -1.17 -1.95 3.04
C THR A 10 -0.89 -1.12 1.78
N MET A 11 -0.60 0.18 1.92
CA MET A 11 -0.24 1.02 0.77
C MET A 11 1.09 0.56 0.16
N ALA A 12 2.11 0.34 1.00
CA ALA A 12 3.42 -0.16 0.63
C ALA A 12 3.33 -1.49 -0.13
N ALA A 13 2.54 -2.44 0.38
CA ALA A 13 2.32 -3.74 -0.25
C ALA A 13 1.67 -3.61 -1.64
N LEU A 14 0.68 -2.72 -1.79
CA LEU A 14 0.03 -2.49 -3.08
C LEU A 14 0.96 -1.86 -4.12
N ILE A 15 1.82 -0.92 -3.69
CA ILE A 15 2.77 -0.24 -4.55
C ILE A 15 3.94 -1.18 -4.90
N TYR A 16 4.49 -1.89 -3.92
CA TYR A 16 5.54 -2.90 -4.10
C TYR A 16 5.15 -3.94 -5.16
N ARG A 17 3.94 -4.51 -5.04
CA ARG A 17 3.40 -5.47 -6.01
C ARG A 17 3.32 -4.92 -7.43
N SER A 18 3.08 -3.62 -7.51
CA SER A 18 2.67 -2.94 -8.73
C SER A 18 3.76 -1.97 -9.14
N ALA A 19 5.05 -2.35 -9.06
CA ALA A 19 6.26 -1.50 -9.26
C ALA A 19 6.19 -0.46 -10.41
N LYS A 20 5.25 -0.64 -11.35
CA LYS A 20 4.65 0.42 -12.16
C LYS A 20 3.11 0.46 -11.98
N ILE A 21 2.55 1.52 -11.39
CA ILE A 21 1.09 1.74 -11.34
C ILE A 21 0.70 2.78 -12.39
N GLU A 22 0.07 2.35 -13.48
CA GLU A 22 -0.53 3.32 -14.42
C GLU A 22 -1.84 3.89 -13.87
N PRO A 23 -2.22 5.13 -14.23
CA PRO A 23 -3.42 5.79 -13.70
C PRO A 23 -4.69 4.96 -13.84
N GLN A 24 -4.85 4.26 -14.96
CA GLN A 24 -6.02 3.43 -15.18
C GLN A 24 -6.12 2.23 -14.22
N TYR A 25 -5.04 1.91 -13.50
CA TYR A 25 -5.01 0.87 -12.46
C TYR A 25 -5.24 1.41 -11.05
N MET A 26 -5.22 2.74 -10.84
CA MET A 26 -5.50 3.36 -9.53
C MET A 26 -6.88 2.95 -9.01
N GLY A 27 -7.90 2.99 -9.85
CA GLY A 27 -9.26 2.52 -9.50
C GLY A 27 -9.32 1.03 -9.11
N LYS A 28 -8.44 0.19 -9.69
CA LYS A 28 -8.35 -1.23 -9.32
C LYS A 28 -7.64 -1.42 -7.97
N LEU A 29 -6.62 -0.62 -7.67
CA LEU A 29 -5.91 -0.66 -6.38
C LEU A 29 -6.79 -0.14 -5.24
N THR A 30 -7.46 0.98 -5.43
CA THR A 30 -8.44 1.49 -4.46
C THR A 30 -9.62 0.53 -4.30
N GLY A 31 -10.04 -0.16 -5.36
CA GLY A 31 -11.00 -1.27 -5.27
C GLY A 31 -10.51 -2.44 -4.39
N LYS A 32 -9.21 -2.76 -4.37
CA LYS A 32 -8.63 -3.75 -3.44
C LYS A 32 -8.67 -3.25 -2.00
N LEU A 33 -8.46 -1.95 -1.76
CA LEU A 33 -8.60 -1.33 -0.44
C LEU A 33 -10.03 -1.44 0.09
N VAL A 34 -11.05 -1.23 -0.75
CA VAL A 34 -12.46 -1.44 -0.36
C VAL A 34 -12.70 -2.89 0.05
N LYS A 35 -12.17 -3.87 -0.70
CA LYS A 35 -12.32 -5.29 -0.36
C LYS A 35 -11.64 -5.64 0.96
N LEU A 36 -10.45 -5.07 1.24
CA LEU A 36 -9.78 -5.22 2.54
C LEU A 36 -10.63 -4.64 3.67
N ARG A 37 -11.13 -3.41 3.51
CA ARG A 37 -12.01 -2.77 4.50
C ARG A 37 -13.24 -3.61 4.82
N ASN A 38 -13.93 -4.10 3.79
CA ASN A 38 -15.13 -4.92 3.93
C ASN A 38 -14.88 -6.27 4.61
N ARG A 39 -13.61 -6.70 4.73
CA ARG A 39 -13.20 -7.92 5.44
C ARG A 39 -12.69 -7.66 6.86
N GLY A 40 -12.88 -6.44 7.38
CA GLY A 40 -12.51 -6.09 8.75
C GLY A 40 -11.13 -5.44 8.89
N PHE A 41 -10.37 -5.23 7.81
CA PHE A 41 -9.12 -4.48 7.85
C PHE A 41 -9.39 -2.97 7.88
N GLN A 42 -9.92 -2.45 8.99
CA GLN A 42 -10.33 -1.04 9.15
C GLN A 42 -9.22 -0.14 9.73
N HIS A 43 -7.96 -0.34 9.33
CA HIS A 43 -6.79 0.22 10.01
C HIS A 43 -6.52 1.72 9.75
N GLY A 44 -7.53 2.50 9.33
CA GLY A 44 -7.35 3.91 8.94
C GLY A 44 -7.21 4.15 7.43
N ILE A 45 -7.65 3.19 6.62
CA ILE A 45 -7.70 3.32 5.16
C ILE A 45 -9.02 4.00 4.77
N PHE A 46 -8.93 5.27 4.40
CA PHE A 46 -10.09 6.04 3.95
C PHE A 46 -10.26 5.91 2.44
N VAL A 47 -11.40 5.36 2.02
CA VAL A 47 -11.72 5.18 0.60
C VAL A 47 -13.11 5.75 0.29
N ASP A 48 -13.14 6.72 -0.62
CA ASP A 48 -14.33 7.38 -1.11
C ASP A 48 -14.72 6.86 -2.50
N ARG A 49 -16.02 6.82 -2.80
CA ARG A 49 -16.52 6.49 -4.13
C ARG A 49 -16.57 7.77 -4.97
N THR A 50 -16.01 7.74 -6.17
CA THR A 50 -16.00 8.86 -7.13
C THR A 50 -16.61 8.43 -8.46
N ALA A 51 -16.88 9.38 -9.36
CA ALA A 51 -17.43 9.08 -10.69
C ALA A 51 -16.54 8.13 -11.52
N GLY A 52 -15.22 8.11 -11.25
CA GLY A 52 -14.24 7.24 -11.91
C GLY A 52 -13.93 5.94 -11.15
N GLY A 53 -14.62 5.63 -10.05
CA GLY A 53 -14.41 4.42 -9.25
C GLY A 53 -14.22 4.72 -7.78
N TYR A 54 -13.02 4.44 -7.26
CA TYR A 54 -12.68 4.66 -5.85
C TYR A 54 -11.42 5.50 -5.72
N PHE A 55 -11.41 6.39 -4.73
CA PHE A 55 -10.29 7.27 -4.38
C PHE A 55 -9.89 7.03 -2.93
N SER A 56 -8.59 7.05 -2.63
CA SER A 56 -8.08 6.90 -1.26
C SER A 56 -7.10 8.02 -0.93
N ARG A 57 -7.49 8.91 -0.01
CA ARG A 57 -6.59 9.98 0.47
C ARG A 57 -5.37 9.39 1.17
N THR A 58 -5.54 8.29 1.91
CA THR A 58 -4.42 7.59 2.56
C THR A 58 -3.40 7.11 1.53
N PHE A 59 -3.87 6.61 0.38
CA PHE A 59 -3.00 6.12 -0.69
C PHE A 59 -2.25 7.28 -1.38
N GLU A 60 -2.96 8.37 -1.71
CA GLU A 60 -2.35 9.57 -2.28
C GLU A 60 -1.32 10.20 -1.34
N ASN A 61 -1.62 10.28 -0.04
CA ASN A 61 -0.67 10.83 0.94
C ASN A 61 0.60 9.98 1.02
N TYR A 62 0.47 8.65 1.02
CA TYR A 62 1.63 7.76 1.06
C TYR A 62 2.50 7.88 -0.21
N LEU A 63 1.89 7.94 -1.40
CA LEU A 63 2.60 8.26 -2.64
C LEU A 63 3.24 9.66 -2.58
N GLY A 64 2.55 10.59 -1.95
CA GLY A 64 3.02 11.93 -1.65
C GLY A 64 4.36 11.90 -0.93
N CYS A 65 4.42 11.18 0.19
CA CYS A 65 5.63 11.01 1.00
C CYS A 65 6.78 10.37 0.21
N LEU A 66 6.52 9.30 -0.54
CA LEU A 66 7.57 8.63 -1.32
C LEU A 66 8.22 9.57 -2.35
N ASP A 67 7.44 10.41 -3.01
CA ASP A 67 7.96 11.34 -4.01
C ASP A 67 8.73 12.52 -3.37
N VAL A 68 8.24 13.07 -2.25
CA VAL A 68 8.96 14.13 -1.51
C VAL A 68 10.30 13.62 -0.97
N ASP A 69 10.33 12.35 -0.55
CA ASP A 69 11.54 11.68 -0.06
C ASP A 69 12.51 11.28 -1.21
N GLY A 70 12.18 11.57 -2.47
CA GLY A 70 12.99 11.15 -3.62
C GLY A 70 12.99 9.64 -3.89
N LYS A 71 12.04 8.91 -3.30
CA LYS A 71 11.85 7.44 -3.42
C LYS A 71 10.96 7.04 -4.60
N ALA A 72 10.37 8.01 -5.29
CA ALA A 72 9.60 7.81 -6.51
C ALA A 72 10.29 8.48 -7.72
N ILE A 73 10.31 7.77 -8.84
CA ILE A 73 10.80 8.26 -10.16
C ILE A 73 9.69 9.01 -10.89
N SER A 74 8.43 8.62 -10.66
CA SER A 74 7.25 9.33 -11.16
C SER A 74 6.05 9.00 -10.27
N ARG A 75 5.15 9.97 -10.08
CA ARG A 75 3.84 9.77 -9.43
C ARG A 75 2.75 9.30 -10.40
N ASN A 76 2.97 9.45 -11.71
CA ASN A 76 2.00 9.09 -12.72
C ASN A 76 2.73 8.71 -14.04
N PRO A 77 2.88 7.42 -14.37
CA PRO A 77 2.58 6.25 -13.54
C PRO A 77 3.45 6.21 -12.27
N VAL A 78 2.96 5.65 -11.16
CA VAL A 78 3.79 5.45 -9.96
C VAL A 78 4.94 4.52 -10.33
N ARG A 79 6.17 4.99 -10.17
CA ARG A 79 7.38 4.19 -10.31
C ARG A 79 8.29 4.51 -9.13
N LEU A 80 8.74 3.47 -8.44
CA LEU A 80 9.71 3.62 -7.36
C LEU A 80 11.13 3.43 -7.89
N ASN A 81 12.10 4.10 -7.26
CA ASN A 81 13.50 3.71 -7.40
C ASN A 81 13.82 2.56 -6.41
N GLU A 82 15.07 2.08 -6.42
CA GLU A 82 15.51 1.00 -5.53
C GLU A 82 15.28 1.35 -4.04
N GLU A 83 15.58 2.59 -3.64
CA GLU A 83 15.35 3.07 -2.27
C GLU A 83 13.86 3.07 -1.89
N GLY A 84 12.96 3.42 -2.81
CA GLY A 84 11.52 3.36 -2.58
C GLY A 84 10.98 1.94 -2.47
N ILE A 85 11.55 1.00 -3.25
CA ILE A 85 11.22 -0.41 -3.13
C ILE A 85 11.62 -0.92 -1.73
N GLU A 86 12.85 -0.62 -1.29
CA GLU A 86 13.34 -1.02 0.03
C GLU A 86 12.54 -0.35 1.16
N ALA A 87 12.21 0.94 1.04
CA ALA A 87 11.36 1.62 2.01
C ALA A 87 9.98 0.95 2.14
N CYS A 88 9.38 0.51 1.04
CA CYS A 88 8.11 -0.23 1.09
C CYS A 88 8.27 -1.58 1.80
N LYS A 89 9.37 -2.31 1.57
CA LYS A 89 9.65 -3.56 2.30
C LYS A 89 9.81 -3.31 3.79
N GLU A 90 10.57 -2.28 4.17
CA GLU A 90 10.82 -1.93 5.56
C GLU A 90 9.52 -1.61 6.30
N VAL A 91 8.62 -0.81 5.70
CA VAL A 91 7.30 -0.51 6.27
C VAL A 91 6.48 -1.78 6.50
N ILE A 92 6.51 -2.72 5.54
CA ILE A 92 5.79 -4.00 5.66
C ILE A 92 6.42 -4.87 6.77
N GLN A 93 7.75 -4.93 6.85
CA GLN A 93 8.47 -5.68 7.88
C GLN A 93 8.22 -5.10 9.28
N ASN A 94 8.21 -3.78 9.43
CA ASN A 94 7.92 -3.13 10.71
C ASN A 94 6.47 -3.40 11.14
N ALA A 95 5.51 -3.32 10.22
CA ALA A 95 4.14 -3.72 10.52
C ALA A 95 4.03 -5.21 10.88
N HIS A 96 4.84 -6.09 10.27
CA HIS A 96 4.92 -7.50 10.65
C HIS A 96 5.48 -7.70 12.06
N LYS A 97 6.55 -7.00 12.44
CA LYS A 97 7.12 -7.06 13.80
C LYS A 97 6.10 -6.65 14.86
N GLU A 98 5.30 -5.61 14.57
CA GLU A 98 4.27 -5.11 15.48
C GLU A 98 3.02 -5.99 15.52
N ASN A 99 2.54 -6.43 14.35
CA ASN A 99 1.29 -7.18 14.18
C ASN A 99 1.47 -8.32 13.17
N PRO A 100 2.15 -9.43 13.54
CA PRO A 100 2.53 -10.49 12.59
C PRO A 100 1.31 -11.13 11.91
N GLU A 101 0.29 -11.47 12.69
CA GLU A 101 -0.88 -12.21 12.20
C GLU A 101 -1.74 -11.37 11.26
N GLU A 102 -2.02 -10.11 11.61
CA GLU A 102 -2.78 -9.21 10.74
C GLU A 102 -2.00 -8.85 9.47
N THR A 103 -0.69 -8.66 9.57
CA THR A 103 0.17 -8.41 8.41
C THR A 103 0.20 -9.61 7.46
N LYS A 104 0.35 -10.85 7.99
CA LYS A 104 0.27 -12.07 7.18
C LYS A 104 -1.08 -12.19 6.46
N LYS A 105 -2.20 -11.98 7.17
CA LYS A 105 -3.54 -12.04 6.57
C LYS A 105 -3.70 -10.99 5.47
N MET A 106 -3.20 -9.76 5.68
CA MET A 106 -3.22 -8.69 4.69
C MET A 106 -2.40 -9.05 3.44
N LEU A 107 -1.18 -9.55 3.61
CA LEU A 107 -0.31 -9.96 2.50
C LEU A 107 -0.89 -11.14 1.71
N ARG A 108 -1.47 -12.12 2.40
CA ARG A 108 -2.22 -13.23 1.80
C ARG A 108 -3.35 -12.74 0.91
N PHE A 109 -4.15 -11.81 1.42
CA PHE A 109 -5.23 -11.23 0.64
C PHE A 109 -4.72 -10.48 -0.59
N LEU A 110 -3.59 -9.79 -0.45
CA LEU A 110 -2.93 -9.11 -1.55
C LEU A 110 -2.16 -10.06 -2.48
N GLY A 111 -2.09 -11.36 -2.19
CA GLY A 111 -1.40 -12.37 -3.00
C GLY A 111 0.13 -12.26 -2.95
N LEU A 112 0.68 -11.71 -1.87
CA LEU A 112 2.10 -11.39 -1.69
C LEU A 112 2.87 -12.41 -0.84
N GLU A 113 2.23 -13.51 -0.41
CA GLU A 113 2.85 -14.54 0.45
C GLU A 113 4.12 -15.18 -0.13
N LYS A 114 4.31 -15.13 -1.45
CA LYS A 114 5.43 -15.76 -2.16
C LYS A 114 6.48 -14.76 -2.65
N GLU A 115 6.20 -13.47 -2.55
CA GLU A 115 7.14 -12.44 -2.96
C GLU A 115 8.19 -12.25 -1.86
N GLN A 116 9.43 -11.93 -2.22
CA GLN A 116 10.63 -11.86 -1.36
C GLN A 116 10.58 -10.73 -0.31
N ILE A 117 9.47 -10.56 0.38
CA ILE A 117 9.40 -9.79 1.62
C ILE A 117 9.92 -10.75 2.69
N CYS A 118 11.24 -10.89 2.79
CA CYS A 118 11.87 -11.69 3.84
C CYS A 118 11.49 -11.07 5.19
N PHE A 119 10.89 -11.86 6.08
CA PHE A 119 10.56 -11.48 7.45
C PHE A 119 11.67 -11.92 8.40
#